data_AF-A0AAD5GH32-F1
#
_entry.id   AF-A0AAD5GH32-F1
#
_cell.length_a   1.000
_cell.length_b   1.000
_cell.length_c   1.000
_cell.angle_alpha   90.00
_cell.angle_beta   90.00
_cell.angle_gamma   90.00
#
_symmetry.space_group_name_H-M   'P 1'
#
loop_
_entity.id
_entity.type
_entity.pdbx_description
1 polymer ?
#
loop_
_entity_poly.entity_id
_entity_poly.type
_entity_poly.pdbx_seq_one_letter_code
_entity_poly.pdbx_strand_id
1 'polypeptide(L)'
;MSSIGDENIEDRLSNLPEDTLSHILSLMPTKFAVRTSILSKRWRYTWMLVTNLYFDDIHPVYNKKVLSKFVDRVMENCKLSQL
;
A
#
# COMPACT_ATOMS: atom_id res chain seq x y z
N MET A 1 -20.62 -39.99 3.07
CA MET A 1 -19.50 -39.23 3.67
C MET A 1 -18.54 -38.85 2.57
N SER A 2 -18.50 -37.58 2.21
CA SER A 2 -17.39 -36.95 1.50
C SER A 2 -17.19 -35.61 2.16
N SER A 3 -16.17 -35.50 3.03
CA SER A 3 -15.72 -34.21 3.53
C SER A 3 -15.27 -33.40 2.33
N ILE A 4 -16.05 -32.37 2.00
CA ILE A 4 -15.66 -31.28 1.12
C ILE A 4 -14.35 -30.75 1.70
N GLY A 5 -13.28 -30.83 0.90
CA GLY A 5 -11.96 -30.43 1.33
C GLY A 5 -11.99 -29.00 1.84
N ASP A 6 -11.35 -28.78 2.99
CA ASP A 6 -10.80 -27.48 3.33
C ASP A 6 -9.80 -27.12 2.23
N GLU A 7 -10.30 -26.50 1.16
CA GLU A 7 -9.47 -25.71 0.27
C GLU A 7 -8.99 -24.53 1.11
N ASN A 8 -7.90 -24.74 1.84
CA ASN A 8 -7.14 -23.69 2.48
C ASN A 8 -6.66 -22.76 1.36
N ILE A 9 -7.46 -21.75 1.03
CA ILE A 9 -7.11 -20.69 0.08
C ILE A 9 -5.96 -19.93 0.73
N GLU A 10 -4.76 -20.45 0.53
CA GLU A 10 -3.56 -19.89 1.07
C GLU A 10 -3.38 -18.48 0.50
N ASP A 11 -3.19 -17.49 1.38
CA ASP A 11 -3.00 -16.10 0.96
C ASP A 11 -1.61 -15.95 0.32
N ARG A 12 -1.55 -16.27 -0.97
CA ARG A 12 -0.34 -16.21 -1.80
C ARG A 12 0.24 -14.80 -1.88
N LEU A 13 -0.58 -13.77 -1.68
CA LEU A 13 -0.17 -12.37 -1.68
C LEU A 13 0.55 -12.03 -0.37
N SER A 14 0.02 -12.46 0.78
CA SER A 14 0.70 -12.27 2.06
C SER A 14 1.99 -13.09 2.21
N ASN A 15 2.11 -14.22 1.50
CA ASN A 15 3.31 -15.06 1.47
C ASN A 15 4.49 -14.48 0.67
N LEU A 16 4.30 -13.37 -0.07
CA LEU A 16 5.37 -12.76 -0.84
C LEU A 16 6.38 -11.99 0.04
N PRO A 17 7.67 -11.95 -0.35
CA PRO A 17 8.66 -11.06 0.24
C PRO A 17 8.22 -9.59 0.15
N GLU A 18 8.63 -8.79 1.12
CA GLU A 18 8.21 -7.39 1.24
C GLU A 18 8.69 -6.55 0.06
N ASP A 19 9.88 -6.84 -0.46
CA ASP A 19 10.44 -6.22 -1.66
C ASP A 19 9.56 -6.47 -2.88
N THR A 20 9.07 -7.70 -3.08
CA THR A 20 8.19 -8.06 -4.18
C THR A 20 6.86 -7.32 -4.09
N LEU A 21 6.31 -7.21 -2.88
CA LEU A 21 5.09 -6.44 -2.63
C LEU A 21 5.31 -4.95 -2.92
N SER A 22 6.41 -4.37 -2.45
CA SER A 22 6.77 -2.98 -2.75
C SER A 22 6.91 -2.73 -4.25
N HIS A 23 7.47 -3.70 -4.98
CA HIS A 23 7.60 -3.63 -6.42
C HIS A 23 6.24 -3.64 -7.11
N ILE A 24 5.32 -4.54 -6.73
CA ILE A 24 3.94 -4.57 -7.26
C ILE A 24 3.24 -3.24 -6.99
N LEU A 25 3.36 -2.70 -5.77
CA LEU A 25 2.75 -1.43 -5.40
C LEU A 25 3.33 -0.24 -6.19
N SER A 26 4.61 -0.30 -6.57
CA SER A 26 5.27 0.71 -7.40
C SER A 26 4.74 0.79 -8.85
N LEU A 27 4.07 -0.26 -9.32
CA LEU A 27 3.45 -0.30 -10.64
C LEU A 27 2.08 0.41 -10.68
N MET A 28 1.56 0.83 -9.53
CA MET A 28 0.25 1.46 -9.40
C MET A 28 0.38 2.92 -8.97
N PRO A 29 -0.58 3.80 -9.34
CA PRO A 29 -0.69 5.12 -8.74
C PRO A 29 -0.74 5.04 -7.21
N THR A 30 -0.07 5.98 -6.53
CA THR A 30 0.10 5.99 -5.07
C THR A 30 -1.23 5.89 -4.33
N LYS A 31 -2.31 6.50 -4.86
CA LYS A 31 -3.66 6.40 -4.27
C LYS A 31 -4.16 4.96 -4.17
N PHE A 32 -3.82 4.10 -5.13
CA PHE A 32 -4.19 2.70 -5.14
C PHE A 32 -3.24 1.87 -4.27
N ALA A 33 -1.94 2.17 -4.30
CA ALA A 33 -0.96 1.52 -3.43
C ALA A 33 -1.29 1.76 -1.94
N VAL A 34 -1.73 2.95 -1.56
CA VAL A 34 -2.16 3.22 -0.17
C VAL A 34 -3.45 2.47 0.16
N ARG A 35 -4.36 2.27 -0.79
CA ARG A 35 -5.62 1.54 -0.57
C ARG A 35 -5.40 0.07 -0.22
N THR A 36 -4.30 -0.56 -0.66
CA THR A 36 -4.01 -1.95 -0.28
C THR A 36 -3.63 -2.10 1.19
N SER A 37 -3.38 -0.99 1.92
CA SER A 37 -3.08 -1.01 3.35
C SER A 37 -4.15 -1.67 4.24
N ILE A 38 -5.38 -1.82 3.73
CA ILE A 38 -6.48 -2.48 4.46
C ILE A 38 -6.51 -4.00 4.26
N LEU A 39 -5.71 -4.56 3.34
CA LEU A 39 -5.78 -5.97 2.95
C LEU A 39 -5.29 -6.89 4.08
N SER A 40 -4.19 -6.52 4.75
CA SER A 40 -3.73 -7.19 5.97
C SER A 40 -2.75 -6.32 6.76
N LYS A 41 -2.39 -6.76 7.98
CA LYS A 41 -1.39 -6.08 8.82
C LYS A 41 -0.05 -5.87 8.10
N ARG A 42 0.33 -6.80 7.21
CA ARG A 42 1.58 -6.72 6.43
C ARG A 42 1.51 -5.56 5.44
N TRP A 43 0.42 -5.46 4.69
CA TRP A 43 0.20 -4.41 3.67
C TRP A 43 0.04 -3.00 4.23
N ARG A 44 -0.27 -2.87 5.53
CA ARG A 44 -0.49 -1.58 6.20
C ARG A 44 0.68 -0.61 6.00
N TYR A 45 1.91 -1.13 6.00
CA TYR A 45 3.13 -0.33 5.93
C TYR A 45 3.96 -0.57 4.67
N THR A 46 3.69 -1.63 3.90
CA THR A 46 4.48 -1.97 2.69
C THR A 46 4.47 -0.86 1.64
N TRP A 47 3.38 -0.12 1.50
CA TRP A 47 3.32 1.01 0.56
C TRP A 47 4.30 2.15 0.91
N MET A 48 4.75 2.25 2.16
CA MET A 48 5.75 3.24 2.58
C MET A 48 7.15 2.92 2.04
N LEU A 49 7.40 1.67 1.61
CA LEU A 49 8.65 1.27 0.98
C LEU A 49 8.73 1.64 -0.50
N VAL A 50 7.61 2.06 -1.09
CA VAL A 50 7.55 2.47 -2.49
C VAL A 50 8.19 3.85 -2.63
N THR A 51 9.34 3.91 -3.30
CA THR A 51 10.07 5.16 -3.56
C THR A 51 9.52 5.93 -4.77
N ASN A 52 8.83 5.25 -5.68
CA ASN A 52 8.25 5.85 -6.88
C ASN A 52 6.77 6.20 -6.66
N LEU A 53 6.50 7.44 -6.28
CA LEU A 53 5.13 7.91 -6.02
C LEU A 53 4.51 8.55 -7.27
N TYR A 54 3.45 7.94 -7.79
CA TYR A 54 2.73 8.42 -8.97
C TYR A 54 1.36 9.00 -8.59
N PHE A 55 1.19 10.30 -8.83
CA PHE A 55 -0.03 11.06 -8.52
C PHE A 55 -0.75 11.47 -9.80
N ASP A 56 -1.58 10.57 -10.33
CA ASP A 56 -2.40 10.79 -11.54
C ASP A 56 -3.77 11.39 -11.18
N ASP A 57 -3.77 12.65 -10.75
CA ASP A 57 -4.98 13.42 -10.53
C ASP A 57 -5.00 14.65 -11.47
N ILE A 58 -6.12 14.78 -12.18
CA ILE A 58 -6.37 15.42 -13.49
C ILE A 58 -6.17 16.97 -13.51
N HIS A 59 -5.59 17.60 -12.48
CA HIS A 59 -5.33 19.05 -12.51
C HIS A 59 -4.08 19.47 -11.73
N PRO A 60 -3.09 20.15 -12.35
CA PRO A 60 -1.78 20.43 -11.74
C PRO A 60 -1.86 21.28 -10.46
N VAL A 61 -2.79 22.23 -10.39
CA VAL A 61 -3.00 23.08 -9.19
C VAL A 61 -3.65 22.31 -8.05
N TYR A 62 -4.58 21.37 -8.35
CA TYR A 62 -5.22 20.53 -7.35
C TYR A 62 -4.23 19.48 -6.81
N ASN A 63 -3.40 18.94 -7.70
CA ASN A 63 -2.43 17.90 -7.38
C ASN A 63 -1.38 18.38 -6.35
N LYS A 64 -0.88 19.63 -6.46
CA LYS A 64 0.07 20.18 -5.47
C LYS A 64 -0.51 20.25 -4.04
N LYS A 65 -1.78 20.63 -3.89
CA LYS A 65 -2.44 20.70 -2.56
C LYS A 65 -2.70 19.30 -2.00
N VAL A 66 -3.12 18.35 -2.84
CA VAL A 66 -3.33 16.96 -2.44
C VAL A 66 -2.01 16.31 -2.02
N LEU A 67 -0.95 16.53 -2.80
CA LEU A 67 0.38 16.01 -2.52
C LEU A 67 0.95 16.59 -1.22
N SER A 68 0.82 17.90 -0.98
CA SER A 68 1.22 18.50 0.31
C SER A 68 0.50 17.83 1.48
N LYS A 69 -0.84 17.73 1.42
CA LYS A 69 -1.63 17.07 2.48
C LYS A 69 -1.31 15.59 2.64
N PHE A 70 -0.89 14.92 1.58
CA PHE A 70 -0.44 13.54 1.64
C PHE A 70 0.90 13.46 2.38
N VAL A 71 1.88 14.25 1.94
CA VAL A 71 3.22 14.34 2.54
C VAL A 71 3.14 14.70 4.03
N ASP A 72 2.32 15.69 4.41
CA ASP A 72 2.11 16.07 5.81
C ASP A 72 1.60 14.88 6.65
N ARG A 73 0.60 14.16 6.12
CA ARG A 73 0.05 12.95 6.78
C ARG A 73 1.05 11.81 6.86
N VAL A 74 1.87 11.59 5.84
CA VAL A 74 2.93 10.58 5.88
C VAL A 74 3.96 10.95 6.95
N MET A 75 4.41 12.21 6.99
CA MET A 75 5.35 12.68 8.01
C MET A 75 4.78 12.59 9.43
N GLU A 76 3.49 12.90 9.64
CA GLU A 76 2.83 12.71 10.92
C GLU A 76 2.78 11.23 11.34
N ASN A 77 2.49 10.32 10.40
CA ASN A 77 2.39 8.89 10.70
C ASN A 77 3.76 8.21 10.86
N CYS A 78 4.81 8.69 10.18
CA CYS A 78 6.18 8.19 10.37
C CYS A 78 6.75 8.52 11.76
N LYS A 79 6.29 9.59 12.42
CA LYS A 79 6.70 9.91 13.80
C LYS A 79 6.19 8.89 14.83
N LEU A 80 5.17 8.08 14.48
CA LEU A 80 4.57 7.11 15.39
C LEU A 80 5.12 5.69 15.24
N SER A 81 5.90 5.41 14.19
CA SER A 81 6.51 4.09 13.96
C SER A 81 7.94 3.96 14.50
N GLN A 82 8.46 4.99 15.18
CA GLN A 82 9.76 4.96 15.90
C GLN A 82 9.62 5.19 17.42
N LEU A 83 8.43 5.04 17.99
CA LEU A 83 8.22 5.02 19.45
C LEU A 83 7.60 3.70 19.91
#